data_AF-A0A0F0LT14-F1
#
_entry.id   AF-A0A0F0LT14-F1
#
_cell.length_a   1.000
_cell.length_b   1.000
_cell.length_c   1.000
_cell.angle_alpha   90.00
_cell.angle_beta   90.00
_cell.angle_gamma   90.00
#
_symmetry.space_group_name_H-M   'P 1'
#
loop_
_entity.id
_entity.type
_entity.pdbx_description
1 polymer ?
#
loop_
_entity_poly.entity_id
_entity_poly.type
_entity_poly.pdbx_seq_one_letter_code
_entity_poly.pdbx_strand_id
1 'polypeptide(L)'
;MLDQIARAGREGRIATYQVCDWKTPLPADVLLSRHYPGDGIIDFASLTQAVVATGYDRDIEVEIFNAEIWAQDPADVVRRTAESFARTVSPHLF
;
A
#
# COMPACT_ATOMS: atom_id res chain seq x y z
N MET A 1 -8.80 2.07 -13.50
CA MET A 1 -8.59 2.12 -12.03
C MET A 1 -8.78 3.53 -11.49
N LEU A 2 -8.04 4.53 -11.97
CA LEU A 2 -8.14 5.92 -11.48
C LEU A 2 -9.57 6.51 -11.56
N ASP A 3 -10.29 6.29 -12.66
CA ASP A 3 -11.69 6.74 -12.79
C ASP A 3 -12.62 6.15 -11.73
N GLN A 4 -12.34 4.92 -11.28
CA GLN A 4 -13.12 4.26 -10.23
C GLN A 4 -12.79 4.85 -8.85
N ILE A 5 -11.54 5.21 -8.59
CA ILE A 5 -11.14 5.94 -7.37
C ILE A 5 -11.85 7.29 -7.35
N ALA A 6 -11.80 8.05 -8.45
CA ALA A 6 -12.47 9.33 -8.56
C ALA A 6 -14.00 9.21 -8.37
N ARG A 7 -14.62 8.17 -8.94
CA ARG A 7 -16.05 7.88 -8.73
C ARG A 7 -16.36 7.57 -7.27
N ALA A 8 -15.61 6.68 -6.64
CA ALA A 8 -15.78 6.34 -5.23
C ALA A 8 -15.60 7.55 -4.31
N GLY A 9 -14.65 8.43 -4.63
CA GLY A 9 -14.46 9.73 -3.97
C GLY A 9 -15.70 10.62 -4.06
N ARG A 10 -16.20 10.87 -5.28
CA ARG A 10 -17.43 11.66 -5.49
C ARG A 10 -18.65 11.09 -4.78
N GLU A 11 -18.73 9.76 -4.66
CA GLU A 11 -19.82 9.06 -3.98
C GLU A 11 -19.60 8.95 -2.46
N GLY A 12 -18.46 9.41 -1.92
CA GLY A 12 -18.13 9.30 -0.49
C GLY A 12 -17.91 7.86 0.00
N ARG A 13 -17.45 6.96 -0.87
CA ARG A 13 -17.38 5.50 -0.63
C ARG A 13 -15.99 4.97 -0.27
N ILE A 14 -14.97 5.81 -0.22
CA ILE A 14 -13.63 5.39 0.20
C ILE A 14 -13.57 5.38 1.72
N ALA A 15 -13.59 4.18 2.31
CA ALA A 15 -13.53 3.99 3.78
C ALA A 15 -12.08 3.92 4.28
N THR A 16 -11.24 3.14 3.62
CA THR A 16 -9.82 2.96 3.95
C THR A 16 -8.96 3.01 2.69
N TYR A 17 -7.67 3.30 2.87
CA TYR A 17 -6.65 3.12 1.86
C TYR A 17 -5.53 2.24 2.45
N GLN A 18 -5.47 0.99 1.99
CA GLN A 18 -4.44 0.03 2.38
C GLN A 18 -3.39 -0.11 1.29
N VAL A 19 -2.12 -0.20 1.66
CA VAL A 19 -0.99 -0.36 0.76
C VAL A 19 -0.16 -1.60 1.10
N CYS A 20 0.27 -2.27 0.04
CA CYS A 20 1.31 -3.30 0.02
C CYS A 20 1.91 -3.28 -1.38
N ASP A 21 2.87 -4.14 -1.68
CA ASP A 21 3.43 -4.24 -3.03
C ASP A 21 3.29 -5.64 -3.65
N TRP A 22 3.39 -5.67 -4.97
CA TRP A 22 3.25 -6.85 -5.81
C TRP A 22 4.54 -7.12 -6.57
N LYS A 23 4.98 -8.38 -6.60
CA LYS A 23 6.16 -8.82 -7.35
C LYS A 23 5.83 -10.00 -8.25
N THR A 24 6.50 -10.07 -9.39
CA THR A 24 6.40 -11.19 -10.33
C THR A 24 7.72 -11.97 -10.39
N PRO A 25 7.68 -13.29 -10.68
CA PRO A 25 6.49 -14.13 -10.82
C PRO A 25 5.75 -14.31 -9.48
N LEU A 26 4.45 -14.57 -9.54
CA LEU A 26 3.67 -14.85 -8.34
C LEU A 26 4.06 -16.22 -7.75
N PRO A 27 4.20 -16.33 -6.41
CA PRO A 27 4.35 -17.61 -5.74
C PRO A 27 3.04 -18.41 -5.83
N ALA A 28 3.14 -19.72 -5.58
CA ALA A 28 1.98 -20.62 -5.60
C ALA A 28 0.93 -20.24 -4.54
N ASP A 29 1.36 -19.82 -3.36
CA ASP A 29 0.49 -19.22 -2.35
C ASP A 29 0.34 -17.72 -2.59
N VAL A 30 -0.66 -17.37 -3.39
CA VAL A 30 -0.95 -15.97 -3.74
C VAL A 30 -1.45 -15.15 -2.56
N LEU A 31 -2.04 -15.78 -1.52
CA LEU A 31 -2.51 -15.06 -0.34
C LEU A 31 -1.34 -14.48 0.45
N LEU A 32 -0.24 -15.23 0.54
CA LEU A 32 0.97 -14.87 1.29
C LEU A 32 2.05 -14.20 0.41
N SER A 33 1.64 -13.59 -0.70
CA SER A 33 2.55 -13.05 -1.73
C SER A 33 2.79 -11.54 -1.66
N ARG A 34 2.31 -10.86 -0.62
CA ARG A 34 2.45 -9.41 -0.50
C ARG A 34 3.85 -9.02 -0.06
N HIS A 35 4.29 -7.83 -0.47
CA HIS A 35 5.59 -7.29 -0.11
C HIS A 35 5.49 -5.88 0.48
N TYR A 36 6.60 -5.38 1.04
CA TYR A 36 6.70 -4.00 1.51
C TYR A 36 6.55 -3.01 0.34
N PRO A 37 5.88 -1.85 0.54
CA PRO A 37 5.86 -0.78 -0.45
C PRO A 37 7.24 -0.41 -1.02
N GLY A 38 7.42 -0.59 -2.33
CA GLY A 38 8.66 -0.30 -3.05
C GLY A 38 9.55 -1.52 -3.30
N ASP A 39 9.19 -2.69 -2.78
CA ASP A 39 9.88 -3.95 -3.09
C ASP A 39 9.27 -4.66 -4.33
N GLY A 40 8.23 -4.08 -4.93
CA GLY A 40 7.51 -4.59 -6.09
C GLY A 40 7.37 -3.58 -7.23
N ILE A 41 6.22 -3.58 -7.89
CA ILE A 41 5.96 -2.83 -9.12
C ILE A 41 4.73 -1.90 -9.06
N ILE A 42 4.08 -1.77 -7.90
CA ILE A 42 2.90 -0.92 -7.77
C ILE A 42 3.28 0.56 -7.92
N ASP A 43 2.56 1.27 -8.79
CA ASP A 43 2.68 2.72 -8.96
C ASP A 43 1.96 3.46 -7.82
N PHE A 44 2.68 3.66 -6.71
CA PHE A 44 2.17 4.41 -5.57
C PHE A 44 2.00 5.90 -5.86
N ALA A 45 2.74 6.46 -6.81
CA ALA A 45 2.60 7.88 -7.14
C ALA A 45 1.20 8.17 -7.68
N SER A 46 0.81 7.50 -8.77
CA SER A 46 -0.49 7.72 -9.39
C SER A 46 -1.64 7.30 -8.47
N LEU A 47 -1.50 6.19 -7.74
CA LEU A 47 -2.54 5.67 -6.86
C LEU A 47 -2.77 6.55 -5.64
N THR A 48 -1.72 6.92 -4.92
CA THR A 48 -1.82 7.75 -3.71
C THR A 48 -2.38 9.13 -4.07
N GLN A 49 -1.86 9.76 -5.14
CA GLN A 49 -2.36 11.06 -5.57
C GLN A 49 -3.83 11.00 -6.00
N ALA A 50 -4.27 9.93 -6.67
CA ALA A 50 -5.66 9.77 -7.04
C ALA A 50 -6.58 9.62 -5.81
N VAL A 51 -6.13 8.92 -4.76
CA VAL A 51 -6.87 8.80 -3.50
C VAL A 51 -6.91 10.13 -2.76
N VAL A 52 -5.77 10.82 -2.61
CA VAL A 52 -5.68 12.15 -1.97
C VAL A 52 -6.58 13.16 -2.68
N ALA A 53 -6.60 13.16 -4.03
CA ALA A 53 -7.45 14.03 -4.82
C ALA A 53 -8.96 13.82 -4.60
N THR A 54 -9.39 12.73 -3.96
CA THR A 54 -10.77 12.53 -3.55
C THR A 54 -11.16 13.29 -2.28
N GLY A 55 -10.18 13.92 -1.60
CA GLY A 55 -10.36 14.53 -0.28
C GLY A 55 -10.19 13.54 0.87
N TYR A 56 -9.63 12.34 0.63
CA TYR A 56 -9.31 11.39 1.69
C TYR A 56 -8.21 11.95 2.60
N ASP A 57 -8.52 12.09 3.89
CA ASP A 57 -7.70 12.76 4.91
C ASP A 57 -7.42 11.88 6.15
N ARG A 58 -7.63 10.57 6.03
CA ARG A 58 -7.47 9.59 7.11
C ARG A 58 -6.19 8.78 6.96
N ASP A 59 -5.92 7.90 7.93
CA ASP A 59 -4.74 7.06 7.97
C ASP A 59 -4.63 6.12 6.74
N ILE A 60 -3.39 5.87 6.32
CA ILE A 60 -3.06 4.88 5.29
C ILE A 60 -2.43 3.68 5.99
N GLU A 61 -2.98 2.50 5.75
CA GLU A 61 -2.58 1.29 6.44
C GLU A 61 -1.64 0.44 5.56
N VAL A 62 -0.54 -0.06 6.12
CA VAL A 62 0.30 -1.04 5.44
C VAL A 62 -0.16 -2.45 5.82
N GLU A 63 -0.69 -3.23 4.87
CA GLU A 63 -1.25 -4.57 5.12
C GLU A 63 -0.49 -5.65 4.32
N ILE A 64 0.35 -6.44 5.00
CA ILE A 64 1.21 -7.44 4.37
C ILE A 64 0.92 -8.84 4.91
N PHE A 65 0.48 -9.71 4.00
CA PHE A 65 0.39 -11.14 4.24
C PHE A 65 1.56 -11.83 3.56
N ASN A 66 2.54 -12.26 4.36
CA ASN A 66 3.75 -12.92 3.88
C ASN A 66 4.43 -13.66 5.04
N ALA A 67 4.54 -14.99 4.93
CA ALA A 67 5.08 -15.84 6.00
C ALA A 67 6.56 -15.55 6.31
N GLU A 68 7.36 -15.19 5.30
CA GLU A 68 8.79 -14.87 5.49
C GLU A 68 8.97 -13.55 6.23
N ILE A 69 8.05 -12.60 6.02
CA ILE A 69 8.02 -11.34 6.77
C ILE A 69 7.57 -11.59 8.21
N TRP A 70 6.52 -12.38 8.40
CA TRP A 70 6.02 -12.71 9.75
C TRP A 70 7.01 -13.52 10.60
N ALA A 71 7.92 -14.26 9.95
CA ALA A 71 8.95 -15.03 10.65
C ALA A 71 10.14 -14.19 11.14
N GLN A 72 10.21 -12.90 10.79
CA GLN A 72 11.27 -11.99 11.24
C GLN A 72 10.97 -11.41 12.64
N ASP A 73 11.97 -10.75 13.25
CA ASP A 73 11.77 -10.05 14.51
C ASP A 73 10.69 -8.96 14.37
N PRO A 74 9.67 -8.92 15.25
CA PRO A 74 8.56 -7.97 15.13
C PRO A 74 8.98 -6.50 15.16
N ALA A 75 10.03 -6.13 15.91
CA ALA A 75 10.48 -4.75 15.98
C ALA A 75 11.14 -4.34 14.65
N ASP A 76 11.90 -5.24 14.03
CA ASP A 76 12.44 -5.02 12.69
C ASP A 76 11.36 -4.94 11.61
N VAL A 77 10.32 -5.77 11.70
CA VAL A 77 9.18 -5.72 10.77
C VAL A 77 8.48 -4.37 10.86
N VAL A 78 8.16 -3.88 12.07
CA VAL A 78 7.51 -2.58 12.25
C VAL A 78 8.41 -1.44 11.77
N ARG A 79 9.70 -1.45 12.13
CA ARG A 79 10.67 -0.44 11.68
C ARG A 79 10.75 -0.38 10.16
N ARG A 80 10.94 -1.54 9.51
CA ARG A 80 11.03 -1.63 8.04
C ARG A 80 9.73 -1.19 7.36
N THR A 81 8.57 -1.52 7.95
CA THR A 81 7.26 -1.07 7.47
C THR A 81 7.19 0.45 7.42
N ALA A 82 7.57 1.13 8.51
CA ALA A 82 7.58 2.59 8.58
C ALA A 82 8.58 3.21 7.58
N GLU A 83 9.79 2.66 7.48
CA GLU A 83 10.81 3.13 6.53
C GLU A 83 10.37 2.98 5.07
N SER A 84 9.75 1.85 4.72
CA SER A 84 9.22 1.58 3.38
C SER A 84 8.06 2.53 3.04
N PHE A 85 7.12 2.73 3.97
CA PHE A 85 6.03 3.69 3.77
C PHE A 85 6.55 5.11 3.57
N ALA A 86 7.47 5.56 4.44
CA ALA A 86 8.06 6.90 4.39
C ALA A 86 8.81 7.16 3.08
N ARG A 87 9.50 6.14 2.55
CA ARG A 87 10.27 6.24 1.31
C ARG A 87 9.39 6.19 0.06
N THR A 88 8.34 5.39 0.06
CA THR A 88 7.63 5.01 -1.18
C THR A 88 6.24 5.61 -1.31
N VAL A 89 5.52 5.82 -0.20
CA VAL A 89 4.12 6.28 -0.23
C VAL A 89 4.01 7.73 0.24
N SER A 90 4.63 8.07 1.37
CA SER A 90 4.58 9.43 1.93
C SER A 90 4.99 10.56 0.98
N PRO A 91 5.96 10.39 0.04
CA PRO A 91 6.31 11.45 -0.90
C PRO A 91 5.19 11.89 -1.84
N HIS A 92 4.07 11.14 -1.89
CA HIS A 92 2.94 11.39 -2.77
C HIS A 92 1.71 11.95 -2.03
N LEU A 93 1.86 12.29 -0.74
CA LEU A 93 0.80 12.88 0.10
C LEU A 93 0.75 14.42 0.00
N PHE A 94 1.70 15.06 -0.69
CA PHE A 94 1.82 16.50 -0.82
C PHE A 94 2.20 16.92 -2.26
#